data_AF-A0A3B0R974-F1
#
_entry.id   AF-A0A3B0R974-F1
#
_cell.length_a   1.000
_cell.length_b   1.000
_cell.length_c   1.000
_cell.angle_alpha   90.00
_cell.angle_beta   90.00
_cell.angle_gamma   90.00
#
_symmetry.space_group_name_H-M   'P 1'
#
loop_
_entity.id
_entity.type
_entity.pdbx_description
1 polymer ?
#
loop_
_entity_poly.entity_id
_entity_poly.type
_entity_poly.pdbx_seq_one_letter_code
_entity_poly.pdbx_strand_id
1 'polypeptide(L)'
;MSILSFLLALTPIEQAHPCIGDFVYRGGKDEVSIGLRIRTEPDVAELLFSDFGNVISNSIEWSIDRMQFIDNHDFSTVKVECKTNSAVLTLPASEYVSERSFSMRRTTGSLWDVDKREGWNLPKH
;
A
#
# COMPACT_ATOMS: atom_id res chain seq x y z
N MET A 1 -53.97 -13.78 -13.57
CA MET A 1 -52.89 -14.24 -12.68
C MET A 1 -51.59 -13.77 -13.29
N SER A 2 -50.89 -12.81 -12.68
CA SER A 2 -49.66 -12.23 -13.22
C SER A 2 -48.50 -12.70 -12.36
N ILE A 3 -47.55 -13.42 -12.96
CA ILE A 3 -46.33 -13.89 -12.30
C ILE A 3 -45.31 -12.76 -12.50
N LEU A 4 -45.03 -11.99 -11.44
CA LEU A 4 -43.90 -11.07 -11.44
C LEU A 4 -42.61 -11.89 -11.33
N SER A 5 -41.88 -12.03 -12.45
CA SER A 5 -40.50 -12.51 -12.45
C SER A 5 -39.59 -11.42 -11.87
N PHE A 6 -39.12 -11.63 -10.64
CA PHE A 6 -38.04 -10.84 -10.06
C PHE A 6 -36.70 -11.33 -10.64
N LEU A 7 -36.21 -10.65 -11.68
CA LEU A 7 -34.83 -10.76 -12.13
C LEU A 7 -33.95 -10.02 -11.11
N LEU A 8 -33.31 -10.77 -10.21
CA LEU A 8 -32.15 -10.26 -9.46
C LEU A 8 -31.02 -10.04 -10.45
N ALA A 9 -30.80 -8.78 -10.83
CA ALA A 9 -29.59 -8.38 -11.52
C ALA A 9 -28.41 -8.57 -10.56
N LEU A 10 -27.61 -9.62 -10.79
CA LEU A 10 -26.27 -9.70 -10.22
C LEU A 10 -25.44 -8.59 -10.87
N THR A 11 -25.35 -7.43 -10.23
CA THR A 11 -24.30 -6.48 -10.57
C THR A 11 -22.96 -7.16 -10.21
N PRO A 12 -22.00 -7.23 -11.13
CA PRO A 12 -20.66 -7.67 -10.77
C PRO A 12 -20.17 -6.73 -9.68
N ILE A 13 -19.89 -7.29 -8.50
CA ILE A 13 -19.16 -6.56 -7.47
C ILE A 13 -17.79 -6.33 -8.08
N GLU A 14 -17.52 -5.10 -8.51
CA GLU A 14 -16.21 -4.71 -8.99
C GLU A 14 -15.24 -4.89 -7.82
N GLN A 15 -14.53 -6.01 -7.83
CA GLN A 15 -13.62 -6.35 -6.75
C GLN A 15 -12.47 -5.38 -6.84
N ALA A 16 -12.42 -4.43 -5.90
CA ALA A 16 -11.31 -3.50 -5.78
C ALA A 16 -9.98 -4.26 -5.83
N HIS A 17 -9.04 -3.75 -6.61
CA HIS A 17 -7.72 -4.34 -6.78
C HIS A 17 -7.08 -4.67 -5.42
N PRO A 18 -6.46 -5.84 -5.22
CA PRO A 18 -5.98 -6.28 -3.91
C PRO A 18 -4.90 -5.38 -3.32
N CYS A 19 -4.25 -4.55 -4.14
CA CYS A 19 -3.33 -3.52 -3.68
C CYS A 19 -4.00 -2.24 -3.18
N ILE A 20 -5.26 -1.96 -3.50
CA ILE A 20 -5.94 -0.74 -3.01
C ILE A 20 -6.17 -0.87 -1.51
N GLY A 21 -5.64 0.07 -0.73
CA GLY A 21 -5.75 0.06 0.73
C GLY A 21 -4.58 0.71 1.44
N ASP A 22 -4.57 0.55 2.76
CA ASP A 22 -3.48 0.97 3.64
C ASP A 22 -2.82 -0.29 4.23
N PHE A 23 -1.48 -0.33 4.19
CA PHE A 23 -0.67 -1.44 4.69
C PHE A 23 0.46 -0.94 5.59
N VAL A 24 0.88 -1.78 6.52
CA VAL A 24 1.72 -1.39 7.65
C VAL A 24 2.72 -2.51 7.93
N TYR A 25 4.01 -2.17 7.97
CA TYR A 25 5.08 -2.99 8.54
C TYR A 25 5.57 -2.31 9.83
N ARG A 26 5.53 -3.02 10.95
CA ARG A 26 6.07 -2.53 12.22
C ARG A 26 7.48 -3.10 12.41
N GLY A 27 8.47 -2.24 12.28
CA GLY A 27 9.87 -2.58 12.55
C GLY A 27 10.10 -2.90 14.03
N GLY A 28 11.13 -3.70 14.29
CA GLY A 28 11.69 -3.87 15.62
C GLY A 28 12.35 -2.61 16.18
N LYS A 29 13.07 -2.74 17.31
CA LYS A 29 13.72 -1.61 17.99
C LYS A 29 14.72 -0.85 17.11
N ASP A 30 15.39 -1.56 16.21
CA ASP A 30 16.46 -1.05 15.36
C ASP A 30 16.07 -1.08 13.86
N GLU A 31 14.78 -1.18 13.55
CA GLU A 31 14.27 -1.24 12.18
C GLU A 31 13.26 -0.14 11.92
N VAL A 32 13.23 0.33 10.67
CA VAL A 32 12.23 1.28 10.18
C VAL A 32 10.84 0.63 10.13
N SER A 33 9.84 1.35 10.61
CA SER A 33 8.44 1.02 10.35
C SER A 33 7.96 1.70 9.06
N ILE A 34 7.14 1.00 8.28
CA ILE A 34 6.75 1.42 6.94
C ILE A 34 5.24 1.41 6.76
N GLY A 35 4.70 2.54 6.33
CA GLY A 35 3.31 2.69 5.90
C GLY A 35 3.20 2.75 4.38
N LEU A 36 2.24 2.06 3.78
CA LEU A 36 1.96 2.10 2.35
C LEU A 36 0.49 2.39 2.12
N ARG A 37 0.18 3.49 1.44
CA ARG A 37 -1.15 3.89 0.99
C ARG A 37 -1.26 3.75 -0.51
N ILE A 38 -2.29 3.08 -0.97
CA ILE A 38 -2.57 2.92 -2.40
C ILE A 38 -4.05 3.27 -2.63
N ARG A 39 -4.31 4.16 -3.59
CA ARG A 39 -5.66 4.61 -3.98
C ARG A 39 -5.79 4.60 -5.50
N THR A 40 -7.04 4.50 -5.94
CA THR A 40 -7.48 4.79 -7.31
C THR A 40 -8.32 6.07 -7.27
N GLU A 41 -8.29 6.86 -8.33
CA GLU A 41 -9.02 8.14 -8.46
C GLU A 41 -8.54 9.30 -7.55
N PRO A 42 -7.34 9.87 -7.76
CA PRO A 42 -6.35 9.47 -8.77
C PRO A 42 -5.51 8.29 -8.30
N ASP A 43 -4.86 7.63 -9.25
CA ASP A 43 -3.88 6.58 -8.96
C ASP A 43 -2.69 7.21 -8.21
N VAL A 44 -2.57 6.89 -6.92
CA VAL A 44 -1.50 7.39 -6.06
C VAL A 44 -1.01 6.31 -5.09
N ALA A 45 0.31 6.22 -4.96
CA ALA A 45 1.02 5.38 -4.02
C ALA A 45 1.86 6.27 -3.10
N GLU A 46 1.60 6.19 -1.80
CA GLU A 46 2.37 6.90 -0.78
C GLU A 46 3.06 5.90 0.13
N LEU A 47 4.37 6.02 0.25
CA LEU A 47 5.21 5.23 1.13
C LEU A 47 5.75 6.13 2.23
N LEU A 48 5.50 5.78 3.48
CA LEU A 48 5.90 6.53 4.67
C LEU A 48 6.90 5.72 5.48
N PHE A 49 8.00 6.34 5.89
CA PHE A 49 9.01 5.75 6.76
C PHE A 49 8.93 6.40 8.14
N SER A 50 9.16 5.63 9.21
CA SER A 50 9.07 6.14 10.58
C SER A 50 10.16 7.14 10.96
N ASP A 51 11.31 7.06 10.30
CA ASP A 51 12.57 7.71 10.63
C ASP A 51 13.10 8.64 9.52
N PHE A 52 12.45 8.64 8.34
CA PHE A 52 12.86 9.42 7.17
C PHE A 52 11.65 10.09 6.49
N GLY A 53 11.90 10.73 5.33
CA GLY A 53 10.86 11.34 4.50
C GLY A 53 9.89 10.32 3.89
N ASN A 54 9.00 10.78 3.02
CA ASN A 54 8.00 9.97 2.33
C ASN A 54 8.24 9.94 0.81
N VAL A 55 7.78 8.88 0.16
CA VAL A 55 7.75 8.76 -1.30
C VAL A 55 6.30 8.85 -1.74
N ILE A 56 6.00 9.74 -2.68
CA ILE A 56 4.66 9.87 -3.29
C ILE A 56 4.84 9.72 -4.80
N SER A 57 4.10 8.79 -5.40
CA SER A 57 4.14 8.54 -6.82
C SER A 57 2.74 8.45 -7.42
N ASN A 58 2.56 9.15 -8.54
CA ASN A 58 1.36 9.10 -9.38
C ASN A 58 1.58 8.25 -10.64
N SER A 59 2.77 7.67 -10.79
CA SER A 59 3.12 6.76 -11.89
C SER A 59 3.02 5.34 -11.37
N ILE A 60 1.83 4.77 -11.47
CA ILE A 60 1.53 3.42 -10.98
C ILE A 60 1.25 2.52 -12.18
N GLU A 61 1.91 1.37 -12.18
CA GLU A 61 1.62 0.29 -13.11
C GLU A 61 0.96 -0.85 -12.34
N TRP A 62 -0.20 -1.28 -12.84
CA TRP A 62 -1.05 -2.28 -12.20
C TRP A 62 -0.96 -3.65 -12.88
N SER A 63 -1.09 -4.71 -12.09
CA SER A 63 -1.23 -6.11 -12.50
C SER A 63 -2.13 -6.82 -11.49
N ILE A 64 -2.84 -7.88 -11.87
CA ILE A 64 -3.91 -8.52 -11.05
C ILE A 64 -3.67 -8.55 -9.53
N ASP A 65 -2.47 -8.92 -9.09
CA ASP A 65 -2.06 -9.07 -7.70
C ASP A 65 -0.85 -8.22 -7.33
N ARG A 66 -0.43 -7.29 -8.20
CA ARG A 66 0.83 -6.57 -8.09
C ARG A 66 0.68 -5.12 -8.53
N MET A 67 1.51 -4.25 -7.99
CA MET A 67 1.73 -2.93 -8.55
C MET A 67 3.20 -2.54 -8.45
N GLN A 68 3.61 -1.59 -9.27
CA GLN A 68 4.90 -0.94 -9.14
C GLN A 68 4.76 0.56 -9.36
N PHE A 69 5.66 1.32 -8.74
CA PHE A 69 5.74 2.76 -8.91
C PHE A 69 7.19 3.23 -8.84
N ILE A 70 7.44 4.41 -9.38
CA ILE A 70 8.78 5.01 -9.39
C ILE A 70 8.91 5.97 -8.20
N ASP A 71 9.98 5.82 -7.42
CA ASP A 71 10.40 6.83 -6.46
C ASP A 71 10.97 8.03 -7.23
N ASN A 72 10.34 9.20 -7.06
CA ASN A 72 10.73 10.41 -7.79
C ASN A 72 12.07 11.00 -7.34
N HIS A 73 12.64 10.54 -6.21
CA HIS A 73 13.92 11.04 -5.72
C HIS A 73 15.12 10.39 -6.42
N ASP A 74 15.07 9.07 -6.61
CA ASP A 74 16.18 8.28 -7.15
C ASP A 74 15.82 7.49 -8.43
N PHE A 75 14.58 7.65 -8.92
CA PHE A 75 14.02 6.96 -10.09
C PHE A 75 14.00 5.44 -9.97
N SER A 76 14.10 4.92 -8.75
CA SER A 76 14.11 3.50 -8.51
C SER A 76 12.69 2.92 -8.54
N THR A 77 12.56 1.67 -9.01
CA THR A 77 11.27 0.99 -9.12
C THR A 77 10.94 0.26 -7.81
N VAL A 78 9.91 0.73 -7.13
CA VAL A 78 9.33 0.08 -5.96
C VAL A 78 8.27 -0.92 -6.41
N LYS A 79 8.33 -2.15 -5.89
CA LYS A 79 7.40 -3.24 -6.25
C LYS A 79 6.54 -3.63 -5.06
N VAL A 80 5.28 -3.94 -5.32
CA VAL A 80 4.32 -4.38 -4.30
C VAL A 80 3.58 -5.60 -4.79
N GLU A 81 3.62 -6.69 -4.03
CA GLU A 81 2.78 -7.87 -4.23
C GLU A 81 1.67 -7.90 -3.19
N CYS A 82 0.41 -8.03 -3.60
CA CYS A 82 -0.74 -7.81 -2.73
C CYS A 82 -1.64 -9.03 -2.67
N LYS A 83 -2.09 -9.33 -1.46
CA LYS A 83 -3.16 -10.27 -1.15
C LYS A 83 -4.25 -9.51 -0.40
N THR A 84 -5.41 -10.15 -0.22
CA THR A 84 -6.58 -9.53 0.44
C THR A 84 -6.24 -8.82 1.75
N ASN A 85 -5.37 -9.38 2.60
CA ASN A 85 -5.06 -8.83 3.93
C ASN A 85 -3.58 -8.51 4.16
N SER A 86 -2.73 -8.60 3.13
CA SER A 86 -1.28 -8.42 3.27
C SER A 86 -0.66 -7.89 1.99
N ALA A 87 0.50 -7.27 2.10
CA ALA A 87 1.32 -6.91 0.96
C ALA A 87 2.80 -7.23 1.24
N VAL A 88 3.58 -7.47 0.20
CA VAL A 88 5.04 -7.50 0.27
C VAL A 88 5.54 -6.31 -0.53
N LEU A 89 6.13 -5.35 0.16
CA LEU A 89 6.80 -4.20 -0.46
C LEU A 89 8.27 -4.55 -0.66
N THR A 90 8.80 -4.37 -1.87
CA THR A 90 10.22 -4.54 -2.16
C THR A 90 10.81 -3.21 -2.61
N LEU A 91 11.78 -2.74 -1.83
CA LEU A 91 12.61 -1.58 -2.16
C LEU A 91 13.83 -2.06 -2.95
N PRO A 92 14.14 -1.42 -4.08
CA PRO A 92 15.25 -1.84 -4.94
C PRO A 92 16.60 -1.64 -4.24
N ALA A 93 17.63 -2.34 -4.73
CA ALA A 93 19.00 -2.13 -4.28
C ALA A 93 19.53 -0.75 -4.72
N SER A 94 20.36 -0.15 -3.87
CA SER A 94 21.17 1.02 -4.19
C SER A 94 22.66 0.67 -4.15
N GLU A 95 23.52 1.65 -4.42
CA GLU A 95 24.98 1.46 -4.30
C GLU A 95 25.44 1.17 -2.85
N TYR A 96 24.64 1.51 -1.84
CA TYR A 96 24.97 1.33 -0.42
C TYR A 96 24.13 0.27 0.29
N VAL A 97 22.97 -0.11 -0.26
CA VAL A 97 22.00 -0.95 0.42
C VAL A 97 21.50 -2.03 -0.54
N SER A 98 21.48 -3.29 -0.10
CA SER A 98 20.88 -4.37 -0.86
C SER A 98 19.37 -4.18 -1.03
N GLU A 99 18.77 -4.91 -1.95
CA GLU A 99 17.31 -5.02 -2.03
C GLU A 99 16.73 -5.45 -0.67
N ARG A 100 15.60 -4.86 -0.28
CA ARG A 100 14.91 -5.15 1.00
C ARG A 100 13.42 -5.34 0.77
N SER A 101 12.87 -6.38 1.40
CA SER A 101 11.43 -6.68 1.33
C SER A 101 10.79 -6.63 2.70
N PHE A 102 9.57 -6.08 2.76
CA PHE A 102 8.80 -5.87 3.98
C PHE A 102 7.44 -6.55 3.85
N SER A 103 7.15 -7.49 4.76
CA SER A 103 5.85 -8.15 4.85
C SER A 103 4.88 -7.28 5.65
N MET A 104 3.97 -6.61 4.95
CA MET A 104 3.04 -5.64 5.48
C MET A 104 1.66 -6.26 5.73
N ARG A 105 1.01 -5.86 6.83
CA ARG A 105 -0.40 -6.20 7.09
C ARG A 105 -1.31 -5.09 6.60
N ARG A 106 -2.48 -5.45 6.07
CA ARG A 106 -3.53 -4.48 5.78
C ARG A 106 -4.08 -3.89 7.09
N THR A 107 -4.40 -2.61 7.09
CA THR A 107 -5.02 -1.92 8.23
C THR A 107 -6.41 -1.38 7.88
N THR A 108 -7.25 -1.24 8.91
CA THR A 108 -8.50 -0.48 8.85
C THR A 108 -8.26 0.91 9.47
N GLY A 109 -8.83 1.95 8.86
CA GLY A 109 -8.60 3.36 9.22
C GLY A 109 -7.42 3.98 8.48
N SER A 110 -7.12 5.25 8.77
CA SER A 110 -6.02 5.96 8.10
C SER A 110 -4.65 5.51 8.65
N LEU A 111 -3.61 5.54 7.80
CA LEU A 111 -2.22 5.32 8.21
C LEU A 111 -1.78 6.19 9.40
N TRP A 112 -2.28 7.41 9.50
CA TRP A 112 -2.00 8.33 10.61
C TRP A 112 -2.68 7.93 11.93
N ASP A 113 -3.84 7.26 11.85
CA ASP A 113 -4.48 6.69 13.03
C ASP A 113 -3.76 5.41 13.49
N VAL A 114 -3.12 4.68 12.56
CA VAL A 114 -2.25 3.57 12.91
C VAL A 114 -1.01 4.05 13.63
N ASP A 115 -0.38 5.13 13.16
CA ASP A 115 0.78 5.74 13.81
C ASP A 115 0.52 6.00 15.31
N LYS A 116 -0.57 6.72 15.62
CA LYS A 116 -1.00 7.00 17.00
C LYS A 116 -1.36 5.75 17.81
N ARG A 117 -2.01 4.76 17.19
CA ARG A 117 -2.47 3.53 17.87
C ARG A 117 -1.34 2.54 18.12
N GLU A 118 -0.40 2.44 17.20
CA GLU A 118 0.73 1.49 17.25
C GLU A 118 1.96 2.09 17.92
N GLY A 119 1.95 3.40 18.21
CA GLY A 119 3.02 4.11 18.91
C GLY A 119 4.24 4.34 18.04
N TRP A 120 4.03 4.58 16.74
CA TRP A 120 5.12 4.98 15.85
C TRP A 120 5.52 6.41 16.20
N ASN A 121 6.82 6.63 16.43
CA ASN A 121 7.36 7.95 16.72
C ASN A 121 7.81 8.57 15.39
N LEU A 122 6.87 9.03 14.57
CA LEU A 122 7.22 9.84 13.40
C LEU A 122 7.86 11.16 13.86
N PRO A 123 8.86 11.70 13.12
CA PRO A 123 9.37 13.04 13.39
C PRO A 123 8.22 14.06 13.30
N LYS A 124 8.11 14.92 14.32
CA LYS A 124 7.09 15.97 14.36
C LYS A 124 7.26 16.90 13.15
N HIS A 125 6.19 17.04 12.36
CA HIS A 125 6.06 18.09 11.34
C HIS A 125 6.15 19.49 11.95
#